data_AF-A0A7J3GVA8-F1
#
_entry.id   AF-A0A7J3GVA8-F1
#
_cell.length_a   1.000
_cell.length_b   1.000
_cell.length_c   1.000
_cell.angle_alpha   90.00
_cell.angle_beta   90.00
_cell.angle_gamma   90.00
#
_symmetry.space_group_name_H-M   'P 1'
#
loop_
_entity.id
_entity.type
_entity.pdbx_description
1 polymer ?
#
loop_
_entity_poly.entity_id
_entity_poly.type
_entity_poly.pdbx_seq_one_letter_code
_entity_poly.pdbx_strand_id
1 'polypeptide(L)'
;MLRPTGRPAVTIDVGSTRYLVVADLHVGYELELSAKGVRVPPHEERIASELVRLGEETGAQVLVLLGDVKHRVAGYSWRDAVGVRNLVGIVKASFEEVLVLPGNHDGGISELLAGLARIEDSRGIMLGDY
;
A
#
# COMPACT_ATOMS: atom_id res chain seq x y z
N MET A 1 9.54 18.14 3.70
CA MET A 1 8.34 19.00 3.53
C MET A 1 7.15 18.14 3.15
N LEU A 2 5.99 18.31 3.81
CA LEU A 2 4.76 17.56 3.50
C LEU A 2 3.86 18.34 2.54
N ARG A 3 3.29 17.70 1.51
CA ARG A 3 2.41 18.33 0.52
C ARG A 3 1.22 17.43 0.12
N PRO A 4 -0.03 17.93 0.13
CA PRO A 4 -1.17 17.18 -0.39
C PRO A 4 -1.14 17.09 -1.93
N THR A 5 -1.63 15.98 -2.49
CA THR A 5 -1.64 15.74 -3.94
C THR A 5 -2.97 16.12 -4.64
N GLY A 6 -3.98 16.54 -3.87
CA GLY A 6 -5.36 16.70 -4.36
C GLY A 6 -6.13 15.37 -4.51
N ARG A 7 -5.47 14.24 -4.26
CA ARG A 7 -6.05 12.89 -4.09
C ARG A 7 -5.84 12.44 -2.63
N PRO A 8 -6.39 11.28 -2.22
CA PRO A 8 -6.14 10.66 -0.91
C PRO A 8 -4.68 10.16 -0.75
N ALA A 9 -3.72 11.04 -0.97
CA ALA A 9 -2.29 10.77 -0.93
C ALA A 9 -1.53 12.06 -0.60
N VAL A 10 -0.40 11.91 0.08
CA VAL A 10 0.49 13.01 0.48
C VAL A 10 1.90 12.70 0.00
N THR A 11 2.65 13.71 -0.40
CA THR A 11 4.09 13.59 -0.62
C THR A 11 4.90 14.17 0.52
N ILE A 12 6.02 13.54 0.83
CA ILE A 12 6.98 14.01 1.82
C ILE A 12 8.35 14.10 1.16
N ASP A 13 8.97 15.29 1.17
CA ASP A 13 10.34 15.50 0.70
C ASP A 13 11.32 15.40 1.88
N VAL A 14 12.30 14.50 1.82
CA VAL A 14 13.40 14.36 2.79
C VAL A 14 14.72 14.27 2.04
N GLY A 15 15.58 15.27 2.19
CA GLY A 15 16.78 15.39 1.36
C GLY A 15 16.41 15.46 -0.13
N SER A 16 17.01 14.60 -0.94
CA SER A 16 16.66 14.44 -2.37
C SER A 16 15.54 13.43 -2.61
N THR A 17 15.06 12.72 -1.58
CA THR A 17 14.08 11.65 -1.74
C THR A 17 12.67 12.16 -1.53
N ARG A 18 11.79 11.85 -2.49
CA ARG A 18 10.36 12.10 -2.38
C ARG A 18 9.60 10.81 -2.10
N TYR A 19 8.81 10.83 -1.05
CA TYR A 19 7.95 9.74 -0.62
C TYR A 19 6.51 10.04 -1.06
N LEU A 20 5.80 9.04 -1.57
CA LEU A 20 4.35 9.05 -1.76
C LEU A 20 3.73 8.22 -0.65
N VAL A 21 2.85 8.83 0.16
CA VAL A 21 2.20 8.18 1.30
C VAL A 21 0.71 8.03 1.02
N VAL A 22 0.22 6.80 1.17
CA VAL A 22 -1.20 6.43 1.08
C VAL A 22 -1.55 5.49 2.24
N ALA A 23 -2.83 5.37 2.57
CA ALA A 23 -3.33 4.56 3.68
C ALA A 23 -4.66 3.89 3.30
N ASP A 24 -5.08 2.89 4.09
CA ASP A 24 -6.44 2.33 4.07
C ASP A 24 -6.89 1.79 2.69
N LEU A 25 -6.03 1.02 2.03
CA LEU A 25 -6.33 0.46 0.71
C LEU A 25 -7.41 -0.63 0.76
N HIS A 26 -7.48 -1.39 1.87
CA HIS A 26 -8.43 -2.48 2.09
C HIS A 26 -8.59 -3.44 0.89
N VAL A 27 -7.46 -3.89 0.33
CA VAL A 27 -7.48 -4.90 -0.74
C VAL A 27 -8.17 -6.18 -0.23
N GLY A 28 -9.11 -6.71 -1.01
CA GLY A 28 -9.89 -7.89 -0.63
C GLY A 28 -11.26 -7.58 -0.02
N TYR A 29 -11.64 -6.30 0.14
CA TYR A 29 -12.97 -5.93 0.65
C TYR A 29 -14.12 -6.47 -0.23
N GLU A 30 -13.88 -6.62 -1.54
CA GLU A 30 -14.83 -7.22 -2.48
C GLU A 30 -15.23 -8.64 -2.11
N LEU A 31 -14.37 -9.39 -1.40
CA LEU A 31 -14.67 -10.74 -0.93
C LEU A 31 -15.72 -10.73 0.18
N GLU A 32 -15.67 -9.75 1.08
CA GLU A 32 -16.69 -9.59 2.11
C GLU A 32 -18.03 -9.19 1.49
N LEU A 33 -18.02 -8.28 0.53
CA LEU A 33 -19.22 -7.88 -0.21
C LEU A 33 -19.84 -9.08 -0.95
N SER A 34 -19.00 -9.90 -1.59
CA SER A 34 -19.44 -11.11 -2.29
C SER A 34 -20.10 -12.11 -1.35
N ALA A 35 -19.57 -12.30 -0.14
CA ALA A 35 -20.18 -13.13 0.89
C ALA A 35 -21.56 -12.61 1.36
N LYS A 36 -21.82 -11.31 1.20
CA LYS A 36 -23.13 -10.67 1.47
C LYS A 36 -24.03 -10.62 0.23
N GLY A 37 -23.66 -11.28 -0.87
CA GLY A 37 -24.42 -11.34 -2.11
C GLY A 37 -24.18 -10.16 -3.07
N VAL A 38 -23.25 -9.26 -2.75
CA VAL A 38 -22.89 -8.10 -3.59
C VAL A 38 -21.65 -8.42 -4.41
N ARG A 39 -21.81 -8.52 -5.73
CA ARG A 39 -20.68 -8.81 -6.64
C ARG A 39 -19.95 -7.55 -7.03
N VAL A 40 -18.76 -7.34 -6.47
CA VAL A 40 -17.81 -6.30 -6.85
C VAL A 40 -16.60 -6.96 -7.51
N PRO A 41 -16.13 -6.46 -8.66
CA PRO A 41 -14.93 -7.01 -9.29
C PRO A 41 -13.68 -6.72 -8.44
N PRO A 42 -12.64 -7.56 -8.54
CA PRO A 42 -11.32 -7.25 -8.00
C PRO A 42 -10.80 -5.93 -8.58
N HIS A 43 -10.07 -5.16 -7.77
CA HIS A 43 -9.66 -3.80 -8.10
C HIS A 43 -8.22 -3.48 -7.69
N GLU A 44 -7.45 -4.48 -7.28
CA GLU A 44 -6.03 -4.40 -6.92
C GLU A 44 -5.17 -3.78 -8.04
N GLU A 45 -5.40 -4.16 -9.29
CA GLU A 45 -4.66 -3.63 -10.46
C GLU A 45 -4.99 -2.17 -10.73
N ARG A 46 -6.26 -1.77 -10.50
CA ARG A 46 -6.70 -0.38 -10.65
C ARG A 46 -6.07 0.49 -9.58
N ILE A 47 -6.04 0.02 -8.32
CA ILE A 47 -5.33 0.73 -7.25
C ILE A 47 -3.85 0.87 -7.61
N ALA A 48 -3.20 -0.23 -8.02
CA ALA A 48 -1.79 -0.21 -8.38
C ALA A 48 -1.50 0.80 -9.51
N SER A 49 -2.33 0.81 -10.55
CA SER A 49 -2.20 1.75 -11.69
C SER A 49 -2.31 3.21 -11.25
N GLU A 50 -3.26 3.52 -10.35
CA GLU A 50 -3.41 4.87 -9.82
C GLU A 50 -2.23 5.28 -8.93
N LEU A 51 -1.68 4.35 -8.14
CA LEU A 51 -0.48 4.60 -7.33
C LEU A 51 0.76 4.85 -8.20
N VAL A 52 0.95 4.06 -9.25
CA VAL A 52 2.04 4.26 -10.22
C VAL A 52 1.92 5.63 -10.87
N ARG A 53 0.74 5.96 -11.39
CA ARG A 53 0.45 7.25 -12.00
C ARG A 53 0.70 8.42 -11.03
N LEU A 54 0.26 8.29 -9.79
CA LEU A 54 0.55 9.26 -8.72
C LEU A 54 2.05 9.42 -8.48
N GLY A 55 2.78 8.31 -8.44
CA GLY A 55 4.24 8.29 -8.29
C GLY A 55 4.93 9.07 -9.41
N GLU A 56 4.56 8.79 -10.65
CA GLU A 56 5.07 9.46 -11.85
C GLU A 56 4.75 10.96 -11.86
N GLU A 57 3.48 11.34 -11.64
CA GLU A 57 3.03 12.73 -11.64
C GLU A 57 3.68 13.56 -10.53
N THR A 58 3.98 12.94 -9.39
CA THR A 58 4.62 13.61 -8.26
C THR A 58 6.14 13.50 -8.28
N GLY A 59 6.72 12.63 -9.09
CA GLY A 59 8.16 12.30 -9.05
C GLY A 59 8.56 11.62 -7.73
N ALA A 60 7.68 10.86 -7.11
CA ALA A 60 7.99 10.12 -5.90
C ALA A 60 8.79 8.85 -6.21
N GLN A 61 9.81 8.58 -5.40
CA GLN A 61 10.71 7.44 -5.56
C GLN A 61 10.34 6.29 -4.62
N VAL A 62 9.80 6.62 -3.44
CA VAL A 62 9.44 5.64 -2.42
C VAL A 62 7.94 5.67 -2.19
N LEU A 63 7.28 4.52 -2.25
CA LEU A 63 5.88 4.37 -1.87
C LEU A 63 5.78 3.92 -0.42
N VAL A 64 4.98 4.62 0.39
CA VAL A 64 4.67 4.27 1.77
C VAL A 64 3.20 3.89 1.86
N LEU A 65 2.94 2.64 2.23
CA LEU A 65 1.62 2.14 2.59
C LEU A 65 1.47 2.23 4.11
N LEU A 66 0.78 3.26 4.58
CA LEU A 66 0.61 3.63 5.98
C LEU A 66 -0.70 3.05 6.53
N GLY A 67 -0.70 1.74 6.80
CA GLY A 67 -1.82 1.05 7.42
C GLY A 67 -2.85 0.48 6.45
N ASP A 68 -3.57 -0.53 6.94
CA ASP A 68 -4.73 -1.20 6.36
C ASP A 68 -4.62 -1.48 4.85
N VAL A 69 -3.51 -2.12 4.47
CA VAL A 69 -3.25 -2.55 3.08
C VAL A 69 -4.25 -3.62 2.64
N LYS A 70 -4.49 -4.61 3.49
CA LYS A 70 -5.47 -5.68 3.24
C LYS A 70 -6.71 -5.50 4.11
N HIS A 71 -7.84 -6.06 3.67
CA HIS A 71 -9.10 -5.89 4.38
C HIS A 71 -9.29 -6.83 5.58
N ARG A 72 -8.81 -8.08 5.55
CA ARG A 72 -9.10 -9.02 6.65
C ARG A 72 -8.16 -8.77 7.83
N VAL A 73 -8.70 -8.58 9.04
CA VAL A 73 -7.92 -8.36 10.27
C VAL A 73 -6.86 -9.43 10.53
N ALA A 74 -7.27 -10.67 10.77
CA ALA A 74 -6.36 -11.77 11.09
C ALA A 74 -6.09 -12.64 9.86
N GLY A 75 -4.81 -12.90 9.59
CA GLY A 75 -4.36 -13.73 8.49
C GLY A 75 -4.84 -13.25 7.12
N TYR A 76 -4.85 -14.18 6.17
CA TYR A 76 -5.29 -13.93 4.79
C TYR A 76 -5.78 -15.25 4.17
N SER A 77 -6.67 -15.14 3.19
CA SER A 77 -7.03 -16.27 2.32
C SER A 77 -6.06 -16.28 1.14
N TRP A 78 -6.08 -17.36 0.37
CA TRP A 78 -5.35 -17.40 -0.89
C TRP A 78 -5.74 -16.24 -1.82
N ARG A 79 -7.02 -15.84 -1.84
CA ARG A 79 -7.48 -14.75 -2.71
C ARG A 79 -6.97 -13.38 -2.25
N ASP A 80 -6.99 -13.11 -0.93
CA ASP A 80 -6.39 -11.89 -0.37
C ASP A 80 -4.89 -11.85 -0.69
N ALA A 81 -4.21 -12.99 -0.54
CA ALA A 81 -2.78 -13.10 -0.79
C ALA A 81 -2.43 -12.77 -2.25
N VAL A 82 -3.18 -13.32 -3.20
CA VAL A 82 -3.02 -13.02 -4.63
C VAL A 82 -3.23 -11.54 -4.89
N GLY A 83 -4.34 -10.95 -4.41
CA GLY A 83 -4.66 -9.54 -4.66
C GLY A 83 -3.60 -8.57 -4.11
N VAL A 84 -3.21 -8.76 -2.84
CA VAL A 84 -2.21 -7.91 -2.17
C VAL A 84 -0.83 -8.05 -2.81
N ARG A 85 -0.40 -9.28 -3.11
CA ARG A 85 0.90 -9.51 -3.78
C ARG A 85 0.91 -9.00 -5.21
N ASN A 86 -0.21 -9.08 -5.94
CA ASN A 86 -0.33 -8.50 -7.28
C ASN A 86 -0.18 -6.98 -7.23
N LEU A 87 -0.93 -6.30 -6.33
CA LEU A 87 -0.81 -4.87 -6.13
C LEU A 87 0.63 -4.45 -5.83
N VAL A 88 1.26 -5.07 -4.82
CA VAL A 88 2.61 -4.71 -4.40
C VAL A 88 3.64 -5.06 -5.47
N GLY A 89 3.44 -6.17 -6.19
CA GLY A 89 4.29 -6.57 -7.31
C GLY A 89 4.27 -5.56 -8.46
N ILE A 90 3.10 -5.03 -8.81
CA ILE A 90 2.96 -4.01 -9.86
C ILE A 90 3.66 -2.71 -9.44
N VAL A 91 3.36 -2.18 -8.25
CA VAL A 91 3.95 -0.90 -7.81
C VAL A 91 5.46 -1.01 -7.59
N LYS A 92 5.97 -2.17 -7.15
CA LYS A 92 7.41 -2.41 -6.99
C LYS A 92 8.21 -2.20 -8.30
N ALA A 93 7.57 -2.35 -9.46
CA ALA A 93 8.24 -2.10 -10.73
C ALA A 93 8.44 -0.60 -11.05
N SER A 94 7.71 0.29 -10.36
CA SER A 94 7.70 1.75 -10.63
C SER A 94 8.31 2.58 -9.51
N PHE A 95 8.48 2.03 -8.31
CA PHE A 95 9.10 2.70 -7.17
C PHE A 95 10.44 2.05 -6.83
N GLU A 96 11.40 2.84 -6.35
CA GLU A 96 12.71 2.35 -5.89
C GLU A 96 12.56 1.49 -4.63
N GLU A 97 11.62 1.85 -3.76
CA GLU A 97 11.29 1.10 -2.54
C GLU A 97 9.78 1.18 -2.23
N VAL A 98 9.24 0.10 -1.67
CA VAL A 98 7.89 0.05 -1.10
C VAL A 98 8.02 -0.23 0.39
N LEU A 99 7.60 0.73 1.21
CA LEU A 99 7.54 0.64 2.66
C LEU A 99 6.11 0.33 3.08
N VAL A 100 5.93 -0.63 3.98
CA VAL A 100 4.63 -0.94 4.59
C VAL A 100 4.72 -0.79 6.09
N LEU A 101 3.89 0.09 6.63
CA LEU A 101 3.63 0.19 8.07
C LEU A 101 2.29 -0.50 8.32
N PRO A 102 2.26 -1.68 8.96
CA PRO A 102 1.03 -2.45 9.11
C PRO A 102 -0.02 -1.72 9.97
N GLY A 103 -1.27 -1.73 9.49
CA GLY A 103 -2.43 -1.31 10.28
C GLY A 103 -3.06 -2.46 11.06
N ASN A 104 -4.21 -2.21 11.68
CA ASN A 104 -4.91 -3.25 12.43
C ASN A 104 -5.53 -4.31 11.52
N HIS A 105 -5.73 -4.01 10.23
CA HIS A 105 -6.19 -5.00 9.25
C HIS A 105 -5.06 -5.84 8.63
N ASP A 106 -3.80 -5.57 8.96
CA ASP A 106 -2.65 -6.16 8.28
C ASP A 106 -2.05 -7.40 8.98
N GLY A 107 -2.83 -8.16 9.74
CA GLY A 107 -2.34 -9.38 10.38
C GLY A 107 -1.76 -10.40 9.39
N GLY A 108 -0.47 -10.74 9.52
CA GLY A 108 0.24 -11.64 8.59
C GLY A 108 0.82 -10.96 7.34
N ILE A 109 0.74 -9.63 7.22
CA ILE A 109 1.26 -8.89 6.06
C ILE A 109 2.78 -9.09 5.87
N SER A 110 3.53 -9.24 6.97
CA SER A 110 5.00 -9.36 6.91
C SER A 110 5.44 -10.62 6.18
N GLU A 111 4.77 -11.74 6.44
CA GLU A 111 4.98 -12.99 5.71
C GLU A 111 4.49 -12.84 4.27
N LEU A 112 3.29 -12.26 4.09
CA LEU A 112 2.65 -12.13 2.79
C LEU A 112 3.48 -11.30 1.79
N LEU A 113 4.19 -10.28 2.26
CA LEU A 113 4.98 -9.35 1.45
C LEU A 113 6.48 -9.56 1.56
N ALA A 114 6.94 -10.68 2.15
CA ALA A 114 8.34 -11.03 2.22
C ALA A 114 8.99 -11.01 0.82
N GLY A 115 10.07 -10.23 0.68
CA GLY A 115 10.80 -10.01 -0.57
C GLY A 115 10.13 -9.06 -1.57
N LEU A 116 8.91 -8.61 -1.31
CA LEU A 116 8.19 -7.64 -2.15
C LEU A 116 8.29 -6.22 -1.60
N ALA A 117 8.10 -6.04 -0.30
CA ALA A 117 8.18 -4.74 0.36
C ALA A 117 9.02 -4.81 1.64
N ARG A 118 9.51 -3.67 2.09
CA ARG A 118 10.15 -3.51 3.40
C ARG A 118 9.06 -3.22 4.42
N ILE A 119 9.03 -4.03 5.47
CA ILE A 119 8.03 -3.94 6.53
C ILE A 119 8.62 -3.20 7.71
N GLU A 120 7.88 -2.19 8.17
CA GLU A 120 8.27 -1.33 9.27
C GLU A 120 7.37 -1.52 10.49
N ASP A 121 7.78 -0.94 11.61
CA ASP A 121 6.99 -0.98 12.85
C ASP A 121 5.70 -0.16 12.71
N SER A 122 4.57 -0.70 13.18
CA SER A 122 3.27 -0.03 13.13
C SER A 122 3.20 1.24 13.98
N ARG A 123 4.12 1.43 14.93
CA ARG A 123 4.24 2.66 15.74
C ARG A 123 4.80 3.84 14.95
N GLY A 124 5.35 3.60 13.77
CA GLY A 124 5.88 4.64 12.89
C GLY A 124 7.37 4.47 12.60
N ILE A 125 7.81 5.27 11.62
CA ILE A 125 9.21 5.44 11.26
C ILE A 125 9.55 6.92 11.23
N MET A 126 10.81 7.24 11.45
CA MET A 126 11.32 8.58 11.22
C MET A 126 12.10 8.60 9.90
N LEU A 127 11.80 9.58 9.05
CA LEU A 127 12.45 9.75 7.75
C LEU A 127 13.47 10.90 7.82
N GLY A 128 14.72 10.61 7.45
CA GLY A 128 15.83 11.57 7.43
C GLY A 128 16.82 11.39 8.58
N ASP A 129 17.84 12.24 8.63
CA ASP A 129 18.82 12.26 9.71
C ASP A 129 18.33 13.19 10.83
N TYR A 130 18.31 12.68 12.06
CA TYR A 130 17.93 13.39 13.29
C TYR A 130 18.92 13.06 14.41
#